data_AF-A0A0A1X7J7-F1
#
_entry.id   AF-A0A0A1X7J7-F1
#
_cell.length_a   1.000
_cell.length_b   1.000
_cell.length_c   1.000
_cell.angle_alpha   90.00
_cell.angle_beta   90.00
_cell.angle_gamma   90.00
#
_symmetry.space_group_name_H-M   'P 1'
#
loop_
_entity.id
_entity.type
_entity.pdbx_description
1 polymer ?
#
loop_
_entity_poly.entity_id
_entity_poly.type
_entity_poly.pdbx_seq_one_letter_code
_entity_poly.pdbx_strand_id
1 'polypeptide(L)'
;MAASETGGVKPMSIAGRMVRERERLIGMSNDERAWRKQWLKDLELHHGPRVVPELEKQLQNPIKRFYRFPLDKLGEALTPVLGTQRAYTIRFWTGKFAMAIAAIYAGAYYFKYNQNDWTRKGGWRVITSRRVCNPGDEGYPKVSDRTQPSDYAARGFKQAAI
;
A
#
# COMPACT_ATOMS: atom_id res chain seq x y z
N MET A 1 14.21 18.11 17.97
CA MET A 1 15.32 17.56 18.79
C MET A 1 15.21 16.05 18.74
N ALA A 2 16.23 15.36 18.22
CA ALA A 2 16.27 13.91 18.25
C ALA A 2 16.65 13.47 19.68
N ALA A 3 15.80 12.66 20.32
CA ALA A 3 16.14 12.06 21.59
C ALA A 3 17.31 11.08 21.38
N SER A 4 18.32 11.15 22.25
CA SER A 4 19.42 10.18 22.27
C SER A 4 18.85 8.82 22.70
N GLU A 5 19.07 7.77 21.92
CA GLU A 5 18.70 6.36 22.23
C GLU A 5 19.16 5.90 23.62
N THR A 6 20.18 6.56 24.17
CA THR A 6 20.82 6.25 25.44
C THR A 6 20.76 7.40 26.44
N GLY A 7 19.82 8.34 26.28
CA GLY A 7 19.59 9.41 27.25
C GLY A 7 20.77 10.35 27.47
N GLY A 8 21.64 10.53 26.47
CA GLY A 8 22.82 11.39 26.52
C GLY A 8 24.11 10.69 26.96
N VAL A 9 24.07 9.39 27.28
CA VAL A 9 25.26 8.60 27.62
C VAL A 9 25.78 7.88 26.38
N LYS A 10 27.10 7.80 26.19
CA LYS A 10 27.67 7.05 25.05
C LYS A 10 27.33 5.56 25.17
N PRO A 11 26.67 4.94 24.18
CA PRO A 11 26.42 3.49 24.21
C PRO A 11 27.76 2.74 24.26
N MET A 12 27.94 1.94 25.30
CA MET A 12 29.06 1.01 25.42
C MET A 12 28.57 -0.40 25.12
N SER A 13 29.17 -1.07 24.13
CA SER A 13 28.82 -2.46 23.84
C SER A 13 29.40 -3.38 24.91
N ILE A 14 28.56 -4.17 25.57
CA ILE A 14 28.96 -5.19 26.56
C ILE A 14 29.90 -6.24 25.93
N ALA A 15 29.80 -6.43 24.61
CA ALA A 15 30.62 -7.38 23.85
C ALA A 15 32.12 -7.00 23.73
N GLY A 16 32.52 -5.80 24.18
CA GLY A 16 33.91 -5.38 24.26
C GLY A 16 34.66 -5.32 22.92
N ARG A 17 36.00 -5.39 22.95
CA ARG A 17 36.83 -5.31 21.74
C ARG A 17 36.60 -6.49 20.76
N MET A 18 36.13 -7.62 21.28
CA MET A 18 35.93 -8.86 20.53
C MET A 18 34.79 -8.80 19.52
N VAL A 19 33.97 -7.74 19.50
CA VAL A 19 33.00 -7.50 18.41
C VAL A 19 33.71 -7.34 17.09
N ARG A 20 34.86 -6.67 17.07
CA ARG A 20 35.60 -6.37 15.84
C ARG A 20 36.44 -7.57 15.43
N GLU A 21 36.28 -8.01 14.19
CA GLU A 21 37.02 -9.16 13.65
C GLU A 21 38.54 -8.93 13.65
N ARG A 22 38.96 -7.69 13.38
CA ARG A 22 40.38 -7.30 13.40
C ARG A 22 41.04 -7.53 14.76
N GLU A 23 40.35 -7.20 15.85
CA GLU A 23 40.83 -7.40 17.23
C GLU A 23 40.96 -8.90 17.54
N ARG A 24 40.08 -9.73 16.98
CA ARG A 24 40.17 -11.18 17.12
C ARG A 24 41.36 -11.77 16.37
N LEU A 25 41.71 -11.19 15.22
CA LEU A 25 42.84 -11.62 14.39
C LEU A 25 44.20 -11.25 15.00
N ILE A 26 44.28 -10.18 15.79
CA ILE A 26 45.50 -9.78 16.52
C ILE A 26 45.85 -10.82 17.61
N GLY A 27 44.85 -11.53 18.13
CA GLY A 27 45.01 -12.61 19.11
C GLY A 27 44.06 -12.44 20.30
N MET A 28 43.68 -13.57 20.91
CA MET A 28 42.81 -13.61 22.09
C MET A 28 43.49 -14.37 23.23
N SER A 29 43.42 -13.81 24.43
CA SER A 29 43.77 -14.53 25.65
C SER A 29 42.80 -15.70 25.90
N ASN A 30 43.16 -16.63 26.78
CA ASN A 30 42.27 -17.75 27.12
C ASN A 30 40.98 -17.28 27.80
N ASP A 31 41.07 -16.26 28.66
CA ASP A 31 39.91 -15.68 29.35
C ASP A 31 38.96 -15.00 28.37
N GLU A 32 39.51 -14.28 27.39
CA GLU A 32 38.74 -13.63 26.34
C GLU A 32 38.02 -14.64 25.44
N ARG A 33 38.67 -15.77 25.17
CA ARG A 33 38.07 -16.86 24.39
C ARG A 33 36.91 -17.51 25.17
N ALA A 34 37.06 -17.71 26.48
CA ALA A 34 36.00 -18.21 27.35
C ALA A 34 34.82 -17.22 27.42
N TRP A 35 35.10 -15.93 27.59
CA TRP A 35 34.09 -14.86 27.56
C TRP A 35 33.34 -14.82 26.23
N ARG A 36 34.05 -14.88 25.11
CA ARG A 36 33.43 -14.87 23.79
C ARG A 36 32.56 -16.10 23.55
N LYS A 37 32.97 -17.27 24.03
CA LYS A 37 32.18 -18.50 23.97
C LYS A 37 30.87 -18.34 24.75
N GLN A 38 30.91 -17.77 25.95
CA GLN A 38 29.72 -17.49 26.74
C GLN A 38 28.82 -16.47 26.03
N TRP A 39 29.38 -15.33 25.59
CA TRP A 39 28.62 -14.31 24.87
C TRP A 39 27.91 -14.85 23.63
N LEU A 40 28.57 -15.71 22.83
CA LEU A 40 27.96 -16.33 21.66
C LEU A 40 26.79 -17.23 22.04
N LYS A 41 26.93 -17.97 23.14
CA LYS A 41 25.86 -18.81 23.68
C LYS A 41 24.68 -17.98 24.19
N ASP A 42 24.95 -16.83 24.80
CA ASP A 42 23.91 -15.91 25.29
C ASP A 42 23.13 -15.24 24.15
N LEU A 43 23.69 -15.18 22.94
CA LEU A 43 22.99 -14.70 21.74
C LEU A 43 22.05 -15.75 21.13
N GLU A 44 22.10 -17.00 21.57
CA GLU A 44 21.17 -18.04 21.11
C GLU A 44 19.77 -17.74 21.67
N LEU A 45 18.88 -17.31 20.79
CA LEU A 45 17.53 -16.92 21.17
C LEU A 45 16.70 -18.19 21.47
N HIS A 46 16.40 -18.45 22.75
CA HIS A 46 15.59 -19.61 23.16
C HIS A 46 14.14 -19.57 22.63
N HIS A 47 13.59 -18.37 22.45
CA HIS A 47 12.22 -18.18 21.97
C HIS A 47 12.16 -17.05 20.95
N GLY A 48 11.53 -17.31 19.81
CA GLY A 48 11.20 -16.28 18.83
C GLY A 48 10.04 -15.38 19.30
N PRO A 49 9.68 -14.37 18.48
CA PRO A 49 8.50 -13.54 18.73
C PRO A 49 7.24 -14.38 18.88
N ARG A 50 6.52 -14.22 19.99
CA ARG A 50 5.25 -14.93 20.24
C ARG A 50 4.10 -14.20 19.57
N VAL A 51 3.33 -14.91 18.75
CA VAL A 51 2.09 -14.39 18.20
C VAL A 51 1.01 -14.53 19.27
N VAL A 52 0.51 -13.40 19.78
CA VAL A 52 -0.54 -13.37 20.81
C VAL A 52 -1.90 -13.15 20.13
N PRO A 53 -2.77 -14.18 20.03
CA PRO A 53 -4.04 -14.05 19.32
C PRO A 53 -5.00 -13.07 20.02
N GLU A 54 -4.86 -12.88 21.32
CA GLU A 54 -5.66 -11.93 22.11
C GLU A 54 -5.39 -10.48 21.70
N LEU A 55 -4.13 -10.11 21.45
CA LEU A 55 -3.78 -8.79 20.96
C LEU A 55 -4.42 -8.53 19.59
N GLU A 56 -4.42 -9.53 18.71
CA GLU A 56 -5.08 -9.38 17.41
C GLU A 56 -6.60 -9.18 17.56
N LYS A 57 -7.21 -9.90 18.51
CA LYS A 57 -8.63 -9.74 18.86
C LYS A 57 -8.94 -8.42 19.56
N GLN A 58 -8.02 -7.80 20.28
CA GLN A 58 -8.30 -6.52 20.93
C GLN A 58 -8.06 -5.34 19.98
N LEU A 59 -7.05 -5.45 19.12
CA LEU A 59 -6.65 -4.38 18.19
C LEU A 59 -7.52 -4.29 16.93
N GLN A 60 -8.28 -5.33 16.59
CA GLN A 60 -9.08 -5.37 15.36
C GLN A 60 -10.57 -5.49 15.62
N ASN A 61 -11.34 -4.55 15.07
CA ASN A 61 -12.81 -4.55 15.12
C ASN A 61 -13.41 -5.79 14.42
N PRO A 62 -14.59 -6.30 14.84
CA PRO A 62 -15.23 -7.46 14.22
C PRO A 62 -15.48 -7.31 12.71
N ILE A 63 -15.93 -6.12 12.27
CA ILE A 63 -16.13 -5.80 10.85
C ILE A 63 -14.82 -5.94 10.08
N LYS A 64 -13.71 -5.47 10.68
CA LYS A 64 -12.39 -5.56 10.08
C LYS A 64 -11.94 -7.00 9.92
N ARG A 65 -12.24 -7.88 10.89
CA ARG A 65 -11.92 -9.30 10.79
C ARG A 65 -12.74 -10.00 9.72
N PHE A 66 -14.02 -9.65 9.57
CA PHE A 66 -14.89 -10.31 8.61
C PHE A 66 -14.38 -10.19 7.17
N TYR A 67 -14.10 -8.97 6.69
CA TYR A 67 -13.59 -8.81 5.33
C TYR A 67 -12.12 -9.24 5.17
N ARG A 68 -11.38 -9.31 6.28
CA ARG A 68 -9.96 -9.69 6.30
C ARG A 68 -9.77 -11.21 6.30
N PHE A 69 -10.71 -11.96 6.88
CA PHE A 69 -10.69 -13.42 6.99
C PHE A 69 -10.33 -14.17 5.70
N PRO A 70 -10.95 -13.90 4.52
CA PRO A 70 -10.58 -14.61 3.30
C PRO A 70 -9.13 -14.33 2.88
N LEU A 71 -8.62 -13.11 3.11
CA LEU A 71 -7.24 -12.75 2.84
C LEU A 71 -6.27 -13.38 3.86
N ASP A 72 -6.68 -13.52 5.13
CA ASP A 72 -5.92 -14.27 6.14
C ASP A 72 -5.73 -15.74 5.72
N LYS A 73 -6.81 -16.40 5.26
CA LYS A 73 -6.73 -17.79 4.79
C LYS A 73 -5.86 -17.96 3.56
N LEU A 74 -5.90 -17.02 2.63
CA LEU A 74 -4.98 -17.01 1.48
C LEU A 74 -3.52 -16.88 1.94
N GLY A 75 -3.24 -15.98 2.89
CA GLY A 75 -1.89 -15.81 3.44
C GLY A 75 -1.39 -17.06 4.17
N GLU A 76 -2.23 -17.68 5.01
CA GLU A 76 -1.91 -18.92 5.72
C GLU A 76 -1.55 -20.06 4.75
N ALA A 77 -2.33 -20.22 3.66
CA ALA A 77 -2.08 -21.23 2.64
C ALA A 77 -0.78 -21.00 1.85
N LEU A 78 -0.39 -19.74 1.63
CA LEU A 78 0.82 -19.38 0.89
C LEU A 78 2.09 -19.37 1.75
N THR A 79 1.95 -19.20 3.06
CA THR A 79 3.08 -19.13 4.01
C THR A 79 4.05 -20.31 3.93
N PRO A 80 3.62 -21.59 3.89
CA PRO A 80 4.55 -22.73 3.87
C PRO A 80 5.38 -22.81 2.58
N VAL A 81 4.89 -22.28 1.46
CA VAL A 81 5.56 -22.36 0.16
C VAL A 81 6.47 -21.16 -0.10
N LEU A 82 6.02 -19.96 0.28
CA LEU A 82 6.68 -18.71 -0.10
C LEU A 82 7.45 -18.05 1.06
N GLY A 83 7.25 -18.52 2.29
CA GLY A 83 7.72 -17.87 3.50
C GLY A 83 6.84 -16.68 3.93
N THR A 84 7.03 -16.27 5.18
CA THR A 84 6.17 -15.27 5.87
C THR A 84 6.14 -13.91 5.18
N GLN A 85 7.31 -13.40 4.76
CA GLN A 85 7.43 -12.08 4.15
C GLN A 85 6.68 -11.99 2.82
N ARG A 86 6.91 -12.95 1.92
CA ARG A 86 6.30 -12.96 0.58
C ARG A 86 4.80 -13.21 0.65
N ALA A 87 4.37 -14.16 1.50
CA ALA A 87 2.95 -14.43 1.72
C ALA A 87 2.20 -13.19 2.24
N TYR A 88 2.81 -12.44 3.17
CA TYR A 88 2.25 -11.18 3.65
C TYR A 88 2.12 -10.12 2.55
N THR A 89 3.17 -9.94 1.74
CA THR A 89 3.16 -8.98 0.61
C THR A 89 2.05 -9.29 -0.39
N ILE A 90 1.92 -10.56 -0.79
CA ILE A 90 0.87 -11.00 -1.73
C ILE A 90 -0.50 -10.69 -1.14
N ARG A 91 -0.74 -11.15 0.09
CA ARG A 91 -2.00 -10.96 0.80
C ARG A 91 -2.38 -9.48 0.95
N PHE A 92 -1.41 -8.58 1.16
CA PHE A 92 -1.64 -7.13 1.23
C PHE A 92 -2.06 -6.56 -0.14
N TRP A 93 -1.31 -6.87 -1.19
CA TRP A 93 -1.56 -6.33 -2.53
C TRP A 93 -2.81 -6.91 -3.18
N THR A 94 -3.11 -8.20 -2.98
CA THR A 94 -4.35 -8.83 -3.48
C THR A 94 -5.58 -8.08 -2.98
N GLY A 95 -5.62 -7.70 -1.70
CA GLY A 95 -6.73 -6.91 -1.16
C GLY A 95 -6.84 -5.52 -1.79
N LYS A 96 -5.72 -4.85 -2.03
CA LYS A 96 -5.68 -3.54 -2.68
C LYS A 96 -6.14 -3.60 -4.14
N PHE A 97 -5.68 -4.61 -4.89
CA PHE A 97 -6.12 -4.81 -6.27
C PHE A 97 -7.59 -5.16 -6.36
N ALA A 98 -8.10 -6.03 -5.49
CA ALA A 98 -9.53 -6.35 -5.45
C ALA A 98 -10.39 -5.10 -5.22
N MET A 99 -10.01 -4.26 -4.25
CA MET A 99 -10.72 -2.99 -4.01
C MET A 99 -10.60 -2.01 -5.17
N ALA A 100 -9.42 -1.89 -5.79
CA ALA A 100 -9.21 -1.00 -6.94
C ALA A 100 -10.06 -1.44 -8.14
N ILE A 101 -10.08 -2.74 -8.43
CA ILE A 101 -10.90 -3.31 -9.50
C ILE A 101 -12.39 -3.07 -9.22
N ALA A 102 -12.86 -3.35 -8.00
CA ALA A 102 -14.24 -3.11 -7.61
C ALA A 102 -14.62 -1.62 -7.77
N ALA A 103 -13.76 -0.69 -7.35
CA ALA A 103 -13.98 0.74 -7.49
C ALA A 103 -14.02 1.18 -8.96
N ILE A 104 -13.14 0.65 -9.82
CA ILE A 104 -13.13 0.94 -11.26
C ILE A 104 -14.42 0.46 -11.91
N TYR A 105 -14.84 -0.79 -11.63
CA TYR A 105 -16.09 -1.32 -12.19
C TYR A 105 -17.31 -0.56 -11.69
N ALA A 106 -17.37 -0.25 -10.39
CA ALA A 106 -18.46 0.55 -9.83
C ALA A 106 -18.52 1.95 -10.46
N GLY A 107 -17.36 2.61 -10.61
CA GLY A 107 -17.27 3.91 -11.27
C GLY A 107 -17.68 3.84 -12.74
N ALA A 108 -17.15 2.88 -13.50
CA ALA A 108 -17.49 2.68 -14.91
C ALA A 108 -18.97 2.38 -15.11
N TYR A 109 -19.56 1.50 -14.28
CA TYR A 109 -20.99 1.21 -14.30
C TYR A 109 -21.82 2.46 -13.97
N TYR A 110 -21.41 3.22 -12.94
CA TYR A 110 -22.08 4.46 -12.55
C TYR A 110 -22.08 5.47 -13.71
N PHE A 111 -20.92 5.77 -14.29
CA PHE A 111 -20.85 6.71 -15.42
C PHE A 111 -21.57 6.20 -16.66
N LYS A 112 -21.63 4.89 -16.90
CA LYS A 112 -22.33 4.33 -18.06
C LYS A 112 -23.85 4.47 -17.97
N TYR A 113 -24.43 4.24 -16.80
CA TYR A 113 -25.90 4.17 -16.65
C TYR A 113 -26.52 5.34 -15.89
N ASN A 114 -25.71 6.17 -15.22
CA ASN A 114 -26.15 7.32 -14.42
C ASN A 114 -25.51 8.63 -14.92
N GLN A 115 -25.23 8.71 -16.22
CA GLN A 115 -24.81 9.94 -16.87
C GLN A 115 -25.86 11.06 -16.65
N ASN A 116 -25.36 12.27 -16.40
CA ASN A 116 -26.19 13.45 -16.15
C ASN A 116 -26.69 14.03 -17.48
N ASP A 117 -27.80 13.48 -17.97
CA ASP A 117 -28.51 13.98 -19.13
C ASP A 117 -29.63 14.93 -18.73
N TRP A 118 -30.14 15.69 -19.70
CA TRP A 118 -31.23 16.65 -19.50
C TRP A 118 -32.51 16.01 -18.92
N THR A 119 -32.72 14.71 -19.14
CA THR A 119 -33.87 13.93 -18.64
C THR A 119 -33.79 13.58 -17.16
N ARG A 120 -32.63 13.73 -16.52
CA ARG A 120 -32.39 13.33 -15.12
C ARG A 120 -31.94 14.51 -14.27
N LYS A 121 -32.38 14.53 -13.01
CA LYS A 121 -32.02 15.58 -12.03
C LYS A 121 -30.67 15.35 -11.34
N GLY A 122 -30.15 14.13 -11.38
CA GLY A 122 -28.93 13.73 -10.67
C GLY A 122 -27.83 13.21 -11.59
N GLY A 123 -26.78 12.66 -10.99
CA GLY A 123 -25.63 12.11 -11.71
C GLY A 123 -24.46 13.09 -11.78
N TRP A 124 -23.26 12.54 -11.86
CA TRP A 124 -22.05 13.34 -12.02
C TRP A 124 -21.99 13.99 -13.40
N ARG A 125 -21.73 15.31 -13.40
CA ARG A 125 -21.58 16.09 -14.63
C ARG A 125 -20.14 16.02 -15.11
N VAL A 126 -19.93 15.36 -16.24
CA VAL A 126 -18.64 15.30 -16.91
C VAL A 126 -18.68 16.22 -18.12
N ILE A 127 -17.87 17.28 -18.10
CA ILE A 127 -17.67 18.15 -19.25
C ILE A 127 -16.26 17.90 -19.76
N THR A 128 -16.15 17.33 -20.95
CA THR A 128 -14.86 17.18 -21.62
C THR A 128 -14.53 18.45 -22.39
N SER A 129 -13.26 18.85 -22.33
CA SER A 129 -12.69 19.83 -23.25
C SER A 129 -12.49 19.18 -24.61
N ARG A 130 -12.50 20.01 -25.65
CA ARG A 130 -12.15 19.56 -27.00
C ARG A 130 -10.70 19.09 -27.03
N ARG A 131 -10.40 18.15 -27.94
CA ARG A 131 -9.02 17.83 -28.29
C ARG A 131 -8.38 19.04 -28.99
N VAL A 132 -7.08 19.23 -28.74
CA VAL A 132 -6.27 20.22 -29.46
C VAL A 132 -6.22 19.83 -30.94
N CYS A 133 -6.32 20.82 -31.84
CA CYS A 133 -6.28 20.62 -33.28
C CYS A 133 -5.33 21.68 -33.87
N ASN A 134 -4.18 21.23 -34.36
CA ASN A 134 -3.12 22.07 -34.86
C ASN A 134 -3.12 22.09 -36.40
N PRO A 135 -2.50 23.11 -37.03
CA PRO A 135 -2.28 23.10 -38.48
C PRO A 135 -1.53 21.83 -38.90
N GLY A 136 -2.14 21.04 -39.79
CA GLY A 136 -1.60 19.75 -40.25
C GLY A 136 -2.26 18.52 -39.65
N ASP A 137 -3.08 18.65 -38.60
CA ASP A 137 -3.89 17.55 -38.08
C ASP A 137 -5.11 17.27 -38.98
N GLU A 138 -5.54 16.02 -39.03
CA GLU A 138 -6.77 15.61 -39.72
C GLU A 138 -7.98 16.33 -39.10
N GLY A 139 -8.58 17.26 -39.86
CA GLY A 139 -9.72 18.07 -39.43
C GLY A 139 -9.40 19.53 -39.08
N TYR A 140 -8.19 20.04 -39.32
CA TYR A 140 -7.91 21.48 -39.20
C TYR A 140 -8.59 22.31 -40.31
N PRO A 141 -9.22 23.47 -40.01
CA PRO A 141 -9.44 24.07 -38.70
C PRO A 141 -10.77 23.61 -38.07
N LYS A 142 -10.73 22.68 -37.11
CA LYS A 142 -11.94 22.28 -36.37
C LYS A 142 -12.34 23.39 -35.40
N VAL A 143 -13.45 24.08 -35.67
CA VAL A 143 -14.02 25.08 -34.75
C VAL A 143 -14.71 24.42 -33.55
N SER A 144 -15.05 25.20 -32.51
CA SER A 144 -15.71 24.66 -31.31
C SER A 144 -17.14 24.23 -31.62
N ASP A 145 -17.52 23.02 -31.19
CA ASP A 145 -18.90 22.52 -31.28
C ASP A 145 -19.85 23.28 -30.32
N ARG A 146 -19.29 23.98 -29.32
CA ARG A 146 -20.01 24.81 -28.35
C ARG A 146 -19.69 26.28 -28.65
N THR A 147 -20.63 27.01 -29.19
CA THR A 147 -20.46 28.43 -29.58
C THR A 147 -21.25 29.36 -28.68
N GLN A 148 -22.39 28.90 -28.14
CA GLN A 148 -23.24 29.69 -27.26
C GLN A 148 -23.06 29.29 -25.80
N PRO A 149 -23.23 30.22 -24.83
CA PRO A 149 -23.19 29.89 -23.41
C PRO A 149 -24.18 28.79 -22.99
N SER A 150 -25.33 28.71 -23.68
CA SER A 150 -26.36 27.69 -23.45
C SER A 150 -25.90 26.26 -23.79
N ASP A 151 -24.93 26.10 -24.71
CA ASP A 151 -24.41 24.79 -25.12
C ASP A 151 -23.71 24.05 -23.98
N TYR A 152 -23.14 24.79 -23.03
CA TYR A 152 -22.47 24.21 -21.86
C TYR A 152 -23.47 23.57 -20.89
N ALA A 153 -24.72 24.03 -20.86
CA ALA A 153 -25.77 23.57 -19.94
C ALA A 153 -26.83 22.66 -20.60
N ALA A 154 -26.76 22.46 -21.91
CA ALA A 154 -27.79 21.75 -22.69
C ALA A 154 -27.93 20.25 -22.33
N ARG A 155 -26.88 19.59 -21.82
CA ARG A 155 -26.93 18.18 -21.34
C ARG A 155 -27.58 17.21 -22.35
N GLY A 156 -27.23 17.35 -23.64
CA GLY A 156 -27.78 16.50 -24.72
C GLY A 156 -29.19 16.88 -25.20
N PHE A 157 -29.82 17.92 -24.63
CA PHE A 157 -31.18 18.34 -25.01
C PHE A 157 -31.32 18.66 -26.50
N LYS A 158 -30.33 19.34 -27.09
CA LYS A 158 -30.32 19.70 -28.51
C LYS A 158 -30.19 18.50 -29.47
N GLN A 159 -29.79 17.34 -28.96
CA GLN A 159 -29.57 16.11 -29.72
C GLN A 159 -30.75 15.14 -29.60
N ALA A 160 -31.71 15.42 -28.71
CA ALA A 160 -32.92 14.62 -28.59
C ALA A 160 -33.79 14.83 -29.85
N ALA A 161 -34.17 13.74 -30.50
CA ALA A 161 -35.21 13.78 -31.51
C ALA A 161 -36.55 14.10 -30.81
N ILE A 162 -37.17 15.20 -31.22
CA ILE A 162 -38.56 15.52 -30.87
C ILE A 162 -39.45 14.75 -31.82
#